data_AF-A0A376EMC9-F1
#
_entry.id   AF-A0A376EMC9-F1
#
_cell.length_a   1.000
_cell.length_b   1.000
_cell.length_c   1.000
_cell.angle_alpha   90.00
_cell.angle_beta   90.00
_cell.angle_gamma   90.00
#
_symmetry.space_group_name_H-M   'P 1'
#
loop_
_entity.id
_entity.type
_entity.pdbx_description
1 polymer ?
#
loop_
_entity_poly.entity_id
_entity_poly.type
_entity_poly.pdbx_seq_one_letter_code
_entity_poly.pdbx_strand_id
1 'polypeptide(L)'
;MSRFPYLFFDEFVVRTPLFSSNDFLKYLGKDEIPEAVLKEIYSHPVFQEAIYLASPFLYGEMVKWLSPEKILSQKENQKIKDTLLKYFSRMSTRCTPFGLFSGVGPGKFTTLSDQRNTQNLPADDRLRDTKLDMHFLVSLAQHFVKTKEIREQLLFYPNNSIYKIGNKIRYIEYQYTRGKRDYIISSAPLSEELKQILDFSQSGKTICEMTKTLVNEEITFAEAEEFIEELIDNQLLVSQLEPNVSETDFLEVLISVLVKINAGNAADILKNIKDKLDQLDLHFGNPVEMYSEIAELIKSFNTEYDQKYLFQTDLYFKNEFYLSSHWKKELKRVFVY
;
A
#
# COMPACT_ATOMS: atom_id res chain seq x y z
N MET A 1 -44.32 -2.41 16.09
CA MET A 1 -43.03 -1.68 15.90
C MET A 1 -42.05 -2.67 15.30
N SER A 2 -41.53 -2.43 14.10
CA SER A 2 -40.55 -3.36 13.51
C SER A 2 -39.30 -3.41 14.39
N ARG A 3 -38.99 -4.59 14.93
CA ARG A 3 -37.81 -4.89 15.75
C ARG A 3 -36.53 -4.93 14.91
N PHE A 4 -36.29 -3.94 14.07
CA PHE A 4 -35.05 -3.88 13.31
C PHE A 4 -33.99 -3.19 14.18
N PRO A 5 -32.99 -3.92 14.73
CA PRO A 5 -32.07 -3.39 15.74
C PRO A 5 -30.95 -2.53 15.12
N TYR A 6 -30.91 -2.41 13.78
CA TYR A 6 -29.84 -1.69 13.10
C TYR A 6 -30.22 -0.23 12.83
N LEU A 7 -29.26 0.64 13.12
CA LEU A 7 -29.30 2.05 12.75
C LEU A 7 -28.83 2.18 11.30
N PHE A 8 -29.66 2.78 10.46
CA PHE A 8 -29.31 3.06 9.08
C PHE A 8 -28.80 4.50 8.98
N PHE A 9 -27.50 4.65 8.69
CA PHE A 9 -26.83 5.95 8.60
C PHE A 9 -27.44 6.84 7.51
N ASP A 10 -27.30 8.16 7.68
CA ASP A 10 -27.64 9.17 6.67
C ASP A 10 -26.56 9.32 5.59
N GLU A 11 -25.42 8.68 5.81
CA GLU A 11 -24.23 8.72 4.97
C GLU A 11 -23.95 7.34 4.36
N PHE A 12 -23.32 7.34 3.19
CA PHE A 12 -22.85 6.15 2.48
C PHE A 12 -21.55 6.45 1.74
N VAL A 13 -20.88 5.40 1.28
CA VAL A 13 -19.69 5.53 0.44
C VAL A 13 -20.09 5.27 -1.01
N VAL A 14 -19.77 6.21 -1.88
CA VAL A 14 -19.89 6.04 -3.33
C VAL A 14 -18.58 5.51 -3.88
N ARG A 15 -18.69 4.58 -4.82
CA ARG A 15 -17.57 4.12 -5.64
C ARG A 15 -17.94 4.39 -7.08
N THR A 16 -17.08 5.08 -7.83
CA THR A 16 -17.37 5.45 -9.22
C THR A 16 -16.11 5.42 -10.08
N PRO A 17 -16.20 4.98 -11.35
CA PRO A 17 -15.12 5.12 -12.33
C PRO A 17 -14.68 6.57 -12.48
N LEU A 18 -13.42 6.77 -12.86
CA LEU A 18 -12.87 8.10 -13.14
C LEU A 18 -13.36 8.64 -14.49
N PHE A 19 -13.55 7.79 -15.50
CA PHE A 19 -14.10 8.17 -16.79
C PHE A 19 -15.60 7.95 -16.86
N SER A 20 -16.27 8.72 -17.73
CA SER A 20 -17.71 8.58 -17.94
C SER A 20 -18.01 7.30 -18.71
N SER A 21 -19.01 6.55 -18.25
CA SER A 21 -19.53 5.41 -19.00
C SER A 21 -19.99 5.83 -20.40
N ASN A 22 -20.54 7.03 -20.56
CA ASN A 22 -20.96 7.59 -21.84
C ASN A 22 -19.82 7.66 -22.86
N ASP A 23 -18.57 7.86 -22.43
CA ASP A 23 -17.42 7.90 -23.34
C ASP A 23 -17.11 6.52 -23.92
N PHE A 24 -17.32 5.46 -23.14
CA PHE A 24 -17.19 4.09 -23.62
C PHE A 24 -18.41 3.66 -24.45
N LEU A 25 -19.63 4.01 -24.04
CA LEU A 25 -20.87 3.60 -24.72
C LEU A 25 -20.93 4.05 -26.19
N LYS A 26 -20.27 5.16 -26.57
CA LYS A 26 -20.16 5.66 -27.97
C LYS A 26 -19.52 4.65 -28.94
N TYR A 27 -18.81 3.66 -28.42
CA TYR A 27 -18.13 2.63 -29.20
C TYR A 27 -18.80 1.26 -29.13
N LEU A 28 -19.85 1.09 -28.32
CA LEU A 28 -20.61 -0.15 -28.28
C LEU A 28 -21.36 -0.38 -29.60
N GLY A 29 -21.44 -1.65 -30.00
CA GLY A 29 -22.14 -2.06 -31.22
C GLY A 29 -21.38 -1.81 -32.52
N LYS A 30 -20.13 -1.35 -32.45
CA LYS A 30 -19.23 -1.27 -33.61
C LYS A 30 -18.40 -2.55 -33.71
N ASP A 31 -18.26 -3.10 -34.92
CA ASP A 31 -17.47 -4.30 -35.17
C ASP A 31 -15.96 -4.06 -34.94
N GLU A 32 -15.48 -2.85 -35.22
CA GLU A 32 -14.10 -2.44 -34.99
C GLU A 32 -14.02 -0.95 -34.61
N ILE A 33 -13.03 -0.61 -33.78
CA ILE A 33 -12.68 0.78 -33.45
C ILE A 33 -11.38 1.12 -34.19
N PRO A 34 -11.36 2.18 -35.04
CA PRO A 34 -10.19 2.54 -35.80
C PRO A 34 -8.96 2.77 -34.91
N GLU A 35 -7.80 2.35 -35.39
CA GLU A 35 -6.54 2.46 -34.64
C GLU A 35 -6.22 3.90 -34.21
N ALA A 36 -6.50 4.88 -35.07
CA ALA A 36 -6.30 6.29 -34.77
C ALA A 36 -7.09 6.75 -33.53
N VAL A 37 -8.34 6.26 -33.38
CA VAL A 37 -9.20 6.57 -32.23
C VAL A 37 -8.66 5.93 -30.95
N LEU A 38 -8.15 4.69 -31.03
CA LEU A 38 -7.55 4.03 -29.87
C LEU A 38 -6.26 4.75 -29.42
N LYS A 39 -5.46 5.24 -30.37
CA LYS A 39 -4.28 6.05 -30.08
C LYS A 39 -4.66 7.39 -29.43
N GLU A 40 -5.74 8.02 -29.89
CA GLU A 40 -6.28 9.24 -29.28
C GLU A 40 -6.74 8.98 -27.83
N ILE A 41 -7.51 7.92 -27.58
CA ILE A 41 -7.92 7.53 -26.22
C ILE A 41 -6.69 7.31 -25.33
N TYR A 42 -5.69 6.58 -25.83
CA TYR A 42 -4.45 6.33 -25.08
C TYR A 42 -3.56 7.56 -24.92
N SER A 43 -3.73 8.60 -25.73
CA SER A 43 -2.96 9.85 -25.55
C SER A 43 -3.38 10.64 -24.31
N HIS A 44 -4.50 10.29 -23.66
CA HIS A 44 -4.94 10.93 -22.43
C HIS A 44 -3.96 10.63 -21.27
N PRO A 45 -3.28 11.65 -20.69
CA PRO A 45 -2.20 11.42 -19.72
C PRO A 45 -2.61 10.61 -18.49
N VAL A 46 -3.79 10.89 -17.93
CA VAL A 46 -4.32 10.14 -16.78
C VAL A 46 -4.56 8.67 -17.11
N PHE A 47 -4.92 8.35 -18.36
CA PHE A 47 -5.13 6.96 -18.75
C PHE A 47 -3.78 6.24 -18.87
N GLN A 48 -2.76 6.88 -19.44
CA GLN A 48 -1.40 6.34 -19.50
C GLN A 48 -0.84 6.06 -18.11
N GLU A 49 -0.96 7.01 -17.20
CA GLU A 49 -0.54 6.87 -15.81
C GLU A 49 -1.30 5.73 -15.11
N ALA A 50 -2.63 5.65 -15.28
CA ALA A 50 -3.43 4.57 -14.70
C ALA A 50 -3.01 3.18 -15.23
N ILE A 51 -2.66 3.08 -16.52
CA ILE A 51 -2.12 1.85 -17.10
C ILE A 51 -0.75 1.51 -16.49
N TYR A 52 0.15 2.49 -16.35
CA TYR A 52 1.46 2.27 -15.74
C TYR A 52 1.34 1.75 -14.31
N LEU A 53 0.55 2.42 -13.46
CA LEU A 53 0.30 1.99 -12.08
C LEU A 53 -0.32 0.59 -12.00
N ALA A 54 -1.19 0.23 -12.95
CA ALA A 54 -1.81 -1.09 -12.98
C ALA A 54 -0.89 -2.19 -13.54
N SER A 55 -0.05 -1.84 -14.52
CA SER A 55 0.82 -2.76 -15.24
C SER A 55 1.92 -1.99 -16.00
N PRO A 56 3.11 -1.83 -15.39
CA PRO A 56 4.26 -1.20 -16.05
C PRO A 56 4.67 -1.94 -17.34
N PHE A 57 4.55 -3.27 -17.35
CA PHE A 57 4.78 -4.09 -18.54
C PHE A 57 3.84 -3.72 -19.69
N LEU A 58 2.52 -3.59 -19.42
CA LEU A 58 1.55 -3.22 -20.44
C LEU A 58 1.81 -1.81 -20.96
N TYR A 59 2.13 -0.86 -20.06
CA TYR A 59 2.52 0.49 -20.46
C TYR A 59 3.70 0.46 -21.45
N GLY A 60 4.75 -0.31 -21.15
CA GLY A 60 5.89 -0.49 -22.05
C GLY A 60 5.52 -1.06 -23.43
N GLU A 61 4.59 -2.02 -23.48
CA GLU A 61 4.08 -2.54 -24.76
C GLU A 61 3.22 -1.51 -25.53
N MET A 62 2.45 -0.67 -24.82
CA MET A 62 1.67 0.43 -25.42
C MET A 62 2.57 1.53 -25.98
N VAL A 63 3.65 1.90 -25.28
CA VAL A 63 4.64 2.86 -25.78
C VAL A 63 5.29 2.33 -27.07
N LYS A 64 5.65 1.04 -27.09
CA LYS A 64 6.19 0.39 -28.29
C LYS A 64 5.18 0.36 -29.44
N TRP A 65 3.89 0.19 -29.13
CA TRP A 65 2.80 0.19 -30.12
C TRP A 65 2.54 1.58 -30.74
N LEU A 66 2.78 2.65 -29.99
CA LEU A 66 2.73 4.02 -30.51
C LEU A 66 3.94 4.36 -31.40
N SER A 67 5.08 3.71 -31.20
CA SER A 67 6.30 4.01 -31.95
C SER A 67 6.17 3.60 -33.43
N PRO A 68 6.46 4.50 -34.38
CA PRO A 68 6.44 4.19 -35.80
C PRO A 68 7.55 3.20 -36.22
N GLU A 69 8.57 2.99 -35.38
CA GLU A 69 9.74 2.17 -35.69
C GLU A 69 9.51 0.67 -35.48
N LYS A 70 8.46 0.28 -34.76
CA LYS A 70 8.20 -1.13 -34.43
C LYS A 70 7.08 -1.72 -35.28
N ILE A 71 7.43 -2.69 -36.12
CA ILE A 71 6.46 -3.48 -36.89
C ILE A 71 5.96 -4.62 -36.00
N LEU A 72 4.70 -4.55 -35.57
CA LEU A 72 4.04 -5.62 -34.84
C LEU A 72 3.32 -6.58 -35.80
N SER A 73 3.23 -7.86 -35.44
CA SER A 73 2.35 -8.78 -36.16
C SER A 73 0.88 -8.38 -35.99
N GLN A 74 0.02 -8.78 -36.93
CA GLN A 74 -1.42 -8.50 -36.86
C GLN A 74 -2.05 -9.01 -35.55
N LYS A 75 -1.60 -10.19 -35.07
CA LYS A 75 -2.08 -10.80 -33.82
C LYS A 75 -1.64 -10.00 -32.59
N GLU A 76 -0.41 -9.51 -32.56
CA GLU A 76 0.07 -8.65 -31.46
C GLU A 76 -0.65 -7.31 -31.45
N ASN A 77 -0.83 -6.69 -32.63
CA ASN A 77 -1.56 -5.43 -32.75
C ASN A 77 -3.00 -5.60 -32.23
N GLN A 78 -3.71 -6.65 -32.65
CA GLN A 78 -5.07 -6.89 -32.17
C GLN A 78 -5.12 -7.14 -30.66
N LYS A 79 -4.17 -7.91 -30.11
CA LYS A 79 -4.09 -8.17 -28.67
C LYS A 79 -3.92 -6.88 -27.85
N ILE A 80 -3.11 -5.94 -28.35
CA ILE A 80 -2.91 -4.64 -27.70
C ILE A 80 -4.21 -3.82 -27.76
N LYS A 81 -4.85 -3.73 -28.93
CA LYS A 81 -6.15 -3.04 -29.09
C LYS A 81 -7.23 -3.59 -28.15
N ASP A 82 -7.38 -4.92 -28.09
CA ASP A 82 -8.34 -5.58 -27.20
C ASP A 82 -8.04 -5.30 -25.73
N THR A 83 -6.75 -5.26 -25.36
CA THR A 83 -6.32 -4.99 -23.98
C THR A 83 -6.58 -3.54 -23.61
N LEU A 84 -6.25 -2.59 -24.47
CA LEU A 84 -6.55 -1.17 -24.29
C LEU A 84 -8.04 -0.95 -24.06
N LEU A 85 -8.89 -1.58 -24.88
CA LEU A 85 -10.35 -1.50 -24.75
C LEU A 85 -10.86 -2.07 -23.43
N LYS A 86 -10.28 -3.18 -22.93
CA LYS A 86 -10.63 -3.72 -21.61
C LYS A 86 -10.32 -2.72 -20.49
N TYR A 87 -9.18 -2.03 -20.56
CA TYR A 87 -8.81 -1.02 -19.57
C TYR A 87 -9.64 0.25 -19.69
N PHE A 88 -9.92 0.72 -20.91
CA PHE A 88 -10.80 1.87 -21.14
C PHE A 88 -12.23 1.57 -20.64
N SER A 89 -12.75 0.38 -20.93
CA SER A 89 -14.02 -0.10 -20.39
C SER A 89 -14.00 -0.13 -18.86
N ARG A 90 -12.96 -0.70 -18.24
CA ARG A 90 -12.81 -0.76 -16.78
C ARG A 90 -12.85 0.64 -16.16
N MET A 91 -12.07 1.57 -16.70
CA MET A 91 -11.95 2.94 -16.20
C MET A 91 -13.21 3.78 -16.41
N SER A 92 -14.13 3.32 -17.28
CA SER A 92 -15.39 4.01 -17.61
C SER A 92 -16.63 3.37 -16.98
N THR A 93 -16.57 2.10 -16.58
CA THR A 93 -17.79 1.35 -16.19
C THR A 93 -17.68 0.60 -14.87
N ARG A 94 -16.46 0.30 -14.38
CA ARG A 94 -16.29 -0.53 -13.18
C ARG A 94 -15.98 0.33 -11.97
N CYS A 95 -16.87 0.28 -10.98
CA CYS A 95 -16.76 1.03 -9.72
C CYS A 95 -15.90 0.34 -8.64
N THR A 96 -15.02 -0.62 -8.97
CA THR A 96 -14.18 -1.30 -7.98
C THR A 96 -12.87 -0.51 -7.79
N PRO A 97 -12.66 0.18 -6.65
CA PRO A 97 -11.50 1.04 -6.43
C PRO A 97 -10.20 0.31 -6.73
N PHE A 98 -9.37 0.92 -7.56
CA PHE A 98 -8.09 0.35 -7.98
C PHE A 98 -7.28 1.42 -8.74
N GLY A 99 -6.16 1.85 -8.16
CA GLY A 99 -5.31 2.85 -8.80
C GLY A 99 -6.10 4.11 -9.13
N LEU A 100 -5.82 4.65 -10.31
CA LEU A 100 -6.55 5.79 -10.86
C LEU A 100 -7.79 5.40 -11.68
N PHE A 101 -8.20 4.12 -11.74
CA PHE A 101 -9.36 3.73 -12.57
C PHE A 101 -10.69 4.14 -11.97
N SER A 102 -10.82 4.06 -10.64
CA SER A 102 -12.05 4.37 -9.92
C SER A 102 -11.71 4.69 -8.48
N GLY A 103 -12.53 5.55 -7.88
CA GLY A 103 -12.28 6.08 -6.55
C GLY A 103 -13.49 6.00 -5.64
N VAL A 104 -13.31 6.51 -4.42
CA VAL A 104 -14.35 6.53 -3.39
C VAL A 104 -14.66 7.96 -2.94
N GLY A 105 -15.91 8.22 -2.57
CA GLY A 105 -16.31 9.52 -2.01
C GLY A 105 -17.48 9.40 -1.05
N PRO A 106 -17.70 10.42 -0.20
CA PRO A 106 -18.80 10.44 0.75
C PRO A 106 -20.12 10.71 0.03
N GLY A 107 -21.20 10.10 0.50
CA GLY A 107 -22.54 10.36 -0.01
C GLY A 107 -23.55 10.54 1.11
N LYS A 108 -24.62 11.28 0.85
CA LYS A 108 -25.68 11.62 1.80
C LYS A 108 -27.07 11.48 1.19
N PHE A 109 -28.03 11.08 2.03
CA PHE A 109 -29.44 11.11 1.65
C PHE A 109 -30.02 12.51 1.91
N THR A 110 -30.73 13.07 0.93
CA THR A 110 -31.36 14.40 1.03
C THR A 110 -32.84 14.40 0.66
N THR A 111 -33.60 15.30 1.28
CA THR A 111 -35.02 15.59 0.97
C THR A 111 -35.16 16.73 -0.04
N LEU A 112 -34.13 17.53 -0.21
CA LEU A 112 -34.14 18.65 -1.14
C LEU A 112 -34.13 18.12 -2.59
N SER A 113 -34.92 18.76 -3.45
CA SER A 113 -34.85 18.59 -4.90
C SER A 113 -33.57 19.20 -5.50
N ASP A 114 -32.51 19.34 -4.70
CA ASP A 114 -31.15 19.64 -5.14
C ASP A 114 -30.61 18.39 -5.85
N GLN A 115 -31.22 18.05 -6.98
CA GLN A 115 -30.62 17.20 -8.00
C GLN A 115 -29.52 18.00 -8.69
N ARG A 116 -28.54 18.52 -7.94
CA ARG A 116 -27.21 18.73 -8.50
C ARG A 116 -26.71 17.33 -8.78
N ASN A 117 -27.08 16.81 -9.95
CA ASN A 117 -26.52 15.62 -10.53
C ASN A 117 -25.00 15.83 -10.53
N THR A 118 -24.31 15.26 -9.56
CA THR A 118 -22.84 15.24 -9.48
C THR A 118 -22.25 14.31 -10.55
N GLN A 119 -22.89 14.25 -11.73
CA GLN A 119 -22.46 13.46 -12.88
C GLN A 119 -21.16 14.01 -13.47
N ASN A 120 -20.85 15.28 -13.24
CA ASN A 120 -19.58 15.90 -13.60
C ASN A 120 -18.91 16.44 -12.33
N LEU A 121 -18.04 15.63 -11.74
CA LEU A 121 -17.17 16.08 -10.66
C LEU A 121 -16.09 16.98 -11.27
N PRO A 122 -15.96 18.24 -10.84
CA PRO A 122 -14.85 19.09 -11.24
C PRO A 122 -13.50 18.41 -10.96
N ALA A 123 -12.52 18.72 -11.79
CA ALA A 123 -11.17 18.17 -11.66
C ALA A 123 -10.56 18.41 -10.27
N ASP A 124 -10.89 19.55 -9.65
CA ASP A 124 -10.37 20.06 -8.38
C ASP A 124 -10.90 19.31 -7.13
N ASP A 125 -11.94 18.50 -7.31
CA ASP A 125 -12.55 17.71 -6.23
C ASP A 125 -12.03 16.28 -6.17
N ARG A 126 -10.98 15.98 -6.94
CA ARG A 126 -10.29 14.68 -6.94
C ARG A 126 -9.04 14.77 -6.07
N LEU A 127 -8.82 13.71 -5.31
CA LEU A 127 -7.63 13.50 -4.51
C LEU A 127 -7.03 12.16 -4.86
N ARG A 128 -5.72 12.06 -4.76
CA ARG A 128 -4.98 10.82 -4.86
C ARG A 128 -4.06 10.69 -3.66
N ASP A 129 -3.81 9.45 -3.27
CA ASP A 129 -2.87 9.07 -2.21
C ASP A 129 -1.97 7.99 -2.79
N THR A 130 -0.71 8.31 -3.05
CA THR A 130 0.27 7.41 -3.66
C THR A 130 1.30 7.01 -2.62
N LYS A 131 1.33 5.72 -2.32
CA LYS A 131 2.22 5.11 -1.35
C LYS A 131 3.11 4.09 -2.01
N LEU A 132 4.22 3.80 -1.35
CA LEU A 132 4.97 2.59 -1.66
C LEU A 132 4.16 1.38 -1.23
N ASP A 133 4.22 0.32 -2.02
CA ASP A 133 3.54 -0.93 -1.71
C ASP A 133 4.02 -1.50 -0.38
N MET A 134 3.08 -2.01 0.42
CA MET A 134 3.40 -2.53 1.74
C MET A 134 4.35 -3.72 1.69
N HIS A 135 4.23 -4.64 0.73
CA HIS A 135 5.16 -5.76 0.60
C HIS A 135 6.58 -5.26 0.34
N PHE A 136 6.74 -4.23 -0.50
CA PHE A 136 8.03 -3.58 -0.70
C PHE A 136 8.54 -2.93 0.60
N LEU A 137 7.73 -2.10 1.26
CA LEU A 137 8.13 -1.41 2.49
C LEU A 137 8.55 -2.38 3.61
N VAL A 138 7.84 -3.50 3.77
CA VAL A 138 8.24 -4.53 4.74
C VAL A 138 9.57 -5.17 4.36
N SER A 139 9.78 -5.45 3.07
CA SER A 139 11.06 -6.01 2.59
C SER A 139 12.22 -5.03 2.82
N LEU A 140 11.97 -3.73 2.64
CA LEU A 140 12.93 -2.67 2.90
C LEU A 140 13.24 -2.51 4.40
N ALA A 141 12.23 -2.58 5.26
CA ALA A 141 12.42 -2.59 6.70
C ALA A 141 13.30 -3.78 7.16
N GLN A 142 13.04 -4.97 6.61
CA GLN A 142 13.87 -6.15 6.88
C GLN A 142 15.30 -6.00 6.37
N HIS A 143 15.50 -5.34 5.22
CA HIS A 143 16.83 -5.00 4.74
C HIS A 143 17.58 -4.14 5.77
N PHE A 144 16.94 -3.09 6.30
CA PHE A 144 17.54 -2.24 7.34
C PHE A 144 17.84 -2.99 8.65
N VAL A 145 16.98 -3.91 9.07
CA VAL A 145 17.23 -4.78 10.25
C VAL A 145 18.41 -5.74 10.03
N LYS A 146 18.76 -6.05 8.77
CA LYS A 146 19.92 -6.88 8.41
C LYS A 146 21.19 -6.07 8.15
N THR A 147 21.08 -4.77 7.91
CA THR A 147 22.22 -3.86 7.77
C THR A 147 22.86 -3.63 9.13
N LYS A 148 24.10 -4.11 9.33
CA LYS A 148 24.79 -4.12 10.62
C LYS A 148 24.78 -2.76 11.32
N GLU A 149 25.20 -1.71 10.62
CA GLU A 149 25.35 -0.35 11.15
C GLU A 149 24.01 0.27 11.61
N ILE A 150 22.91 -0.18 11.00
CA ILE A 150 21.56 0.22 11.38
C ILE A 150 21.08 -0.66 12.54
N ARG A 151 21.18 -2.00 12.40
CA ARG A 151 20.71 -3.00 13.38
C ARG A 151 21.24 -2.73 14.77
N GLU A 152 22.53 -2.42 14.90
CA GLU A 152 23.18 -2.14 16.18
C GLU A 152 22.57 -0.95 16.95
N GLN A 153 21.90 -0.04 16.24
CA GLN A 153 21.28 1.17 16.79
C GLN A 153 19.76 1.06 16.93
N LEU A 154 19.15 0.00 16.40
CA LEU A 154 17.70 -0.19 16.50
C LEU A 154 17.30 -0.57 17.92
N LEU A 155 16.12 -0.11 18.32
CA LEU A 155 15.46 -0.61 19.51
C LEU A 155 14.68 -1.88 19.18
N PHE A 156 14.75 -2.83 20.10
CA PHE A 156 14.00 -4.07 20.09
C PHE A 156 13.07 -4.15 21.30
N TYR A 157 11.91 -4.75 21.08
CA TYR A 157 10.84 -4.90 22.05
C TYR A 157 10.41 -6.36 22.15
N PRO A 158 9.86 -6.81 23.29
CA PRO A 158 9.20 -8.09 23.37
C PRO A 158 8.11 -8.22 22.31
N ASN A 159 8.06 -9.37 21.65
CA ASN A 159 6.97 -9.70 20.74
C ASN A 159 5.62 -9.61 21.46
N ASN A 160 4.70 -8.80 20.94
CA ASN A 160 3.42 -8.49 21.57
C ASN A 160 2.45 -9.68 21.65
N SER A 161 2.78 -10.79 21.00
CA SER A 161 2.04 -12.04 21.08
C SER A 161 2.51 -12.98 22.20
N ILE A 162 3.56 -12.60 22.95
CA ILE A 162 4.08 -13.40 24.07
C ILE A 162 3.03 -13.54 25.17
N TYR A 163 2.77 -14.78 25.58
CA TYR A 163 2.00 -15.10 26.80
C TYR A 163 2.62 -16.30 27.52
N LYS A 164 2.43 -16.34 28.85
CA LYS A 164 3.02 -17.37 29.72
C LYS A 164 2.12 -18.58 29.89
N ILE A 165 2.69 -19.78 29.83
CA ILE A 165 2.07 -21.05 30.22
C ILE A 165 3.06 -21.82 31.12
N GLY A 166 2.73 -21.96 32.41
CA GLY A 166 3.58 -22.66 33.37
C GLY A 166 4.98 -22.03 33.45
N ASN A 167 6.02 -22.81 33.14
CA ASN A 167 7.42 -22.39 33.10
C ASN A 167 7.91 -22.05 31.68
N LYS A 168 7.01 -21.81 30.73
CA LYS A 168 7.32 -21.49 29.34
C LYS A 168 6.55 -20.25 28.89
N ILE A 169 7.03 -19.66 27.80
CA ILE A 169 6.27 -18.70 27.00
C ILE A 169 5.83 -19.32 25.69
N ARG A 170 4.77 -18.76 25.11
CA ARG A 170 4.35 -18.99 23.73
C ARG A 170 4.17 -17.66 23.03
N TYR A 171 4.46 -17.65 21.75
CA TYR A 171 4.42 -16.45 20.91
C TYR A 171 4.26 -16.87 19.45
N ILE A 172 3.94 -15.89 18.61
CA ILE A 172 3.75 -16.07 17.18
C ILE A 172 4.99 -15.54 16.46
N GLU A 173 5.62 -16.44 15.73
CA GLU A 173 6.64 -16.11 14.73
C GLU A 173 5.98 -16.04 13.35
N TYR A 174 6.67 -15.41 12.41
CA TYR A 174 6.29 -15.50 11.03
C TYR A 174 7.48 -15.71 10.09
N GLN A 175 7.21 -16.36 8.96
CA GLN A 175 8.16 -16.48 7.86
C GLN A 175 7.49 -16.11 6.54
N TYR A 176 8.30 -15.66 5.58
CA TYR A 176 7.82 -15.34 4.25
C TYR A 176 8.02 -16.51 3.30
N THR A 177 6.92 -17.17 2.92
CA THR A 177 6.92 -18.24 1.91
C THR A 177 6.16 -17.76 0.68
N ARG A 178 6.83 -17.62 -0.46
CA ARG A 178 6.20 -17.21 -1.74
C ARG A 178 5.39 -15.90 -1.64
N GLY A 179 5.90 -14.91 -0.91
CA GLY A 179 5.25 -13.60 -0.73
C GLY A 179 4.06 -13.62 0.24
N LYS A 180 3.84 -14.70 0.98
CA LYS A 180 2.85 -14.78 2.05
C LYS A 180 3.52 -14.96 3.40
N ARG A 181 2.92 -14.36 4.42
CA ARG A 181 3.33 -14.50 5.81
C ARG A 181 2.68 -15.75 6.40
N ASP A 182 3.49 -16.77 6.66
CA ASP A 182 3.07 -17.98 7.37
C ASP A 182 3.37 -17.81 8.85
N TYR A 183 2.38 -18.06 9.70
CA TYR A 183 2.49 -17.86 11.15
C TYR A 183 2.69 -19.19 11.87
N ILE A 184 3.62 -19.20 12.83
CA ILE A 184 3.99 -20.39 13.62
C ILE A 184 3.84 -20.03 15.10
N ILE A 185 3.20 -20.90 15.87
CA ILE A 185 3.17 -20.77 17.33
C ILE A 185 4.41 -21.47 17.88
N SER A 186 5.32 -20.67 18.44
CA SER A 186 6.57 -21.14 19.02
C SER A 186 6.50 -21.11 20.55
N SER A 187 7.45 -21.80 21.19
CA SER A 187 7.53 -21.87 22.65
C SER A 187 8.97 -21.95 23.12
N ALA A 188 9.31 -21.16 24.13
CA ALA A 188 10.61 -21.16 24.78
C ALA A 188 10.46 -21.36 26.31
N PRO A 189 11.38 -22.07 26.98
CA PRO A 189 11.48 -22.05 28.43
C PRO A 189 11.68 -20.62 28.94
N LEU A 190 10.98 -20.26 30.03
CA LEU A 190 11.17 -18.94 30.66
C LEU A 190 12.28 -19.04 31.71
N SER A 191 13.52 -18.86 31.28
CA SER A 191 14.67 -18.72 32.20
C SER A 191 14.68 -17.35 32.87
N GLU A 192 15.52 -17.17 33.89
CA GLU A 192 15.64 -15.87 34.58
C GLU A 192 16.28 -14.82 33.65
N GLU A 193 17.23 -15.21 32.80
CA GLU A 193 17.89 -14.35 31.82
C GLU A 193 16.88 -13.88 30.76
N LEU A 194 16.06 -14.79 30.23
CA LEU A 194 15.01 -14.43 29.27
C LEU A 194 13.99 -13.48 29.91
N LYS A 195 13.55 -13.78 31.14
CA LYS A 195 12.61 -12.92 31.86
C LYS A 195 13.20 -11.52 32.08
N GLN A 196 14.46 -11.43 32.49
CA GLN A 196 15.18 -10.17 32.68
C GLN A 196 15.22 -9.35 31.39
N ILE A 197 15.52 -9.97 30.24
CA ILE A 197 15.53 -9.28 28.94
C ILE A 197 14.14 -8.84 28.51
N LEU A 198 13.12 -9.69 28.66
CA LEU A 198 11.75 -9.32 28.30
C LEU A 198 11.23 -8.16 29.15
N ASP A 199 11.59 -8.10 30.44
CA ASP A 199 11.22 -6.99 31.32
C ASP A 199 12.01 -5.72 30.98
N PHE A 200 13.32 -5.83 30.73
CA PHE A 200 14.20 -4.70 30.42
C PHE A 200 13.88 -4.04 29.07
N SER A 201 13.50 -4.84 28.07
CA SER A 201 13.21 -4.39 26.70
C SER A 201 11.78 -3.83 26.50
N GLN A 202 10.92 -3.81 27.52
CA GLN A 202 9.56 -3.24 27.43
C GLN A 202 9.54 -1.78 26.94
N SER A 203 10.58 -1.01 27.26
CA SER A 203 10.73 0.39 26.82
C SER A 203 11.54 0.55 25.53
N GLY A 204 11.90 -0.56 24.87
CA GLY A 204 12.78 -0.58 23.72
C GLY A 204 14.24 -0.49 24.13
N LYS A 205 15.06 -1.45 23.69
CA LYS A 205 16.49 -1.48 23.99
C LYS A 205 17.32 -1.86 22.78
N THR A 206 18.51 -1.28 22.69
CA THR A 206 19.52 -1.70 21.70
C THR A 206 20.12 -3.05 22.09
N ILE A 207 20.70 -3.74 21.11
CA ILE A 207 21.45 -4.99 21.33
C ILE A 207 22.51 -4.77 22.40
N CYS A 208 23.33 -3.72 22.28
CA CYS A 208 24.40 -3.39 23.23
C CYS A 208 23.89 -3.15 24.67
N GLU A 209 22.75 -2.46 24.83
CA GLU A 209 22.15 -2.28 26.15
C GLU A 209 21.68 -3.60 26.76
N MET A 210 21.01 -4.44 25.98
CA MET A 210 20.52 -5.75 26.44
C MET A 210 21.68 -6.71 26.77
N THR A 211 22.72 -6.74 25.93
CA THR A 211 23.93 -7.54 26.17
C THR A 211 24.58 -7.15 27.50
N LYS A 212 24.77 -5.84 27.75
CA LYS A 212 25.36 -5.34 29.01
C LYS A 212 24.54 -5.70 30.25
N THR A 213 23.23 -5.87 30.13
CA THR A 213 22.35 -6.26 31.24
C THR A 213 22.57 -7.70 31.68
N LEU A 214 23.06 -8.58 30.82
CA LEU A 214 23.31 -9.99 31.13
C LEU A 214 24.75 -10.29 31.57
N VAL A 215 25.72 -9.47 31.16
CA VAL A 215 27.14 -9.69 31.49
C VAL A 215 27.37 -9.71 33.00
N ASN A 216 28.02 -10.77 33.48
CA ASN A 216 28.41 -10.94 34.88
C ASN A 216 29.67 -11.83 34.98
N GLU A 217 30.00 -12.36 36.17
CA GLU A 217 31.19 -13.19 36.38
C GLU A 217 31.13 -14.55 35.62
N GLU A 218 29.93 -15.02 35.29
CA GLU A 218 29.67 -16.29 34.61
C GLU A 218 29.32 -16.12 33.12
N ILE A 219 28.78 -14.95 32.72
CA ILE A 219 28.32 -14.68 31.35
C ILE A 219 29.21 -13.63 30.69
N THR A 220 29.93 -14.03 29.65
CA THR A 220 30.75 -13.11 28.85
C THR A 220 29.89 -12.24 27.93
N PHE A 221 30.45 -11.13 27.44
CA PHE A 221 29.76 -10.27 26.48
C PHE A 221 29.37 -11.01 25.19
N ALA A 222 30.25 -11.89 24.70
CA ALA A 222 30.00 -12.65 23.46
C ALA A 222 28.84 -13.63 23.62
N GLU A 223 28.78 -14.36 24.76
CA GLU A 223 27.67 -15.28 25.04
C GLU A 223 26.34 -14.54 25.20
N ALA A 224 26.34 -13.39 25.88
CA ALA A 224 25.17 -12.54 26.01
C ALA A 224 24.72 -11.99 24.65
N GLU A 225 25.65 -11.53 23.81
CA GLU A 225 25.33 -11.00 22.47
C GLU A 225 24.74 -12.08 21.58
N GLU A 226 25.33 -13.29 21.57
CA GLU A 226 24.80 -14.45 20.83
C GLU A 226 23.38 -14.80 21.28
N PHE A 227 23.11 -14.78 22.59
CA PHE A 227 21.77 -15.02 23.12
C PHE A 227 20.77 -13.95 22.67
N ILE A 228 21.13 -12.66 22.73
CA ILE A 228 20.24 -11.57 22.27
C ILE A 228 19.95 -11.69 20.77
N GLU A 229 20.96 -12.00 19.96
CA GLU A 229 20.77 -12.21 18.51
C GLU A 229 19.85 -13.41 18.25
N GLU A 230 19.97 -14.51 19.01
CA GLU A 230 19.05 -15.65 18.93
C GLU A 230 17.60 -15.24 19.28
N LEU A 231 17.38 -14.38 20.28
CA LEU A 231 16.05 -13.88 20.61
C LEU A 231 15.46 -13.01 19.50
N ILE A 232 16.28 -12.24 18.80
CA ILE A 232 15.85 -11.40 17.66
C ILE A 232 15.54 -12.29 16.45
N ASP A 233 16.42 -13.22 16.12
CA ASP A 233 16.28 -14.09 14.95
C ASP A 233 15.07 -15.03 15.08
N ASN A 234 14.77 -15.48 16.31
CA ASN A 234 13.54 -16.22 16.63
C ASN A 234 12.33 -15.31 16.90
N GLN A 235 12.42 -14.00 16.68
CA GLN A 235 11.32 -13.03 16.85
C GLN A 235 10.66 -13.05 18.24
N LEU A 236 11.40 -13.43 19.28
CA LEU A 236 11.03 -13.15 20.67
C LEU A 236 11.20 -11.67 20.97
N LEU A 237 12.21 -11.06 20.37
CA LEU A 237 12.42 -9.63 20.30
C LEU A 237 12.17 -9.16 18.86
N VAL A 238 11.37 -8.11 18.70
CA VAL A 238 11.03 -7.54 17.40
C VAL A 238 11.53 -6.12 17.29
N SER A 239 11.95 -5.73 16.09
CA SER A 239 12.49 -4.39 15.83
C SER A 239 11.41 -3.33 15.92
N GLN A 240 11.79 -2.11 16.30
CA GLN A 240 10.95 -0.91 16.12
C GLN A 240 10.56 -0.61 14.65
N LEU A 241 11.20 -1.29 13.69
CA LEU A 241 10.86 -1.26 12.26
C LEU A 241 9.79 -2.30 11.86
N GLU A 242 9.14 -2.98 12.81
CA GLU A 242 8.01 -3.86 12.49
C GLU A 242 6.86 -3.09 11.82
N PRO A 243 6.21 -3.66 10.78
CA PRO A 243 5.14 -2.97 10.05
C PRO A 243 3.94 -2.66 10.94
N ASN A 244 3.51 -1.40 10.93
CA ASN A 244 2.25 -0.98 11.54
C ASN A 244 1.11 -0.99 10.51
N VAL A 245 -0.12 -1.26 10.96
CA VAL A 245 -1.30 -1.36 10.07
C VAL A 245 -2.37 -0.31 10.39
N SER A 246 -2.30 0.32 11.56
CA SER A 246 -3.44 1.02 12.15
C SER A 246 -3.19 2.50 12.45
N GLU A 247 -1.97 2.99 12.31
CA GLU A 247 -1.55 4.29 12.84
C GLU A 247 -0.96 5.19 11.74
N THR A 248 0.28 5.63 11.92
CA THR A 248 1.05 6.45 11.00
C THR A 248 1.44 5.66 9.76
N ASP A 249 1.56 6.36 8.62
CA ASP A 249 2.11 5.79 7.39
C ASP A 249 3.47 5.12 7.66
N PHE A 250 3.64 3.90 7.16
CA PHE A 250 4.79 3.08 7.50
C PHE A 250 6.11 3.67 6.95
N LEU A 251 6.08 4.33 5.78
CA LEU A 251 7.28 5.03 5.25
C LEU A 251 7.71 6.15 6.20
N GLU A 252 6.77 6.91 6.76
CA GLU A 252 7.09 7.95 7.74
C GLU A 252 7.70 7.39 9.03
N VAL A 253 7.23 6.21 9.48
CA VAL A 253 7.84 5.50 10.62
C VAL A 253 9.29 5.13 10.30
N LEU A 254 9.56 4.54 9.13
CA LEU A 254 10.92 4.21 8.70
C LEU A 254 11.82 5.45 8.70
N ILE A 255 11.35 6.55 8.09
CA ILE A 255 12.09 7.83 8.07
C ILE A 255 12.38 8.31 9.49
N SER A 256 11.37 8.36 10.36
CA SER A 256 11.50 8.84 11.74
C SER A 256 12.55 8.04 12.52
N VAL A 257 12.51 6.72 12.40
CA VAL A 257 13.47 5.83 13.06
C VAL A 257 14.88 6.06 12.52
N LEU A 258 15.07 6.02 11.20
CA LEU A 258 16.39 6.17 10.58
C LEU A 258 17.03 7.54 10.89
N VAL A 259 16.23 8.60 10.98
CA VAL A 259 16.70 9.92 11.45
C VAL A 259 17.17 9.86 12.90
N LYS A 260 16.41 9.23 13.81
CA LYS A 260 16.77 9.14 15.24
C LYS A 260 18.08 8.38 15.47
N ILE A 261 18.33 7.34 14.68
CA ILE A 261 19.56 6.54 14.76
C ILE A 261 20.68 7.07 13.84
N ASN A 262 20.56 8.29 13.32
CA ASN A 262 21.57 8.92 12.46
C ASN A 262 22.01 8.06 11.25
N ALA A 263 21.10 7.25 10.68
CA ALA A 263 21.34 6.50 9.45
C ALA A 263 21.22 7.42 8.23
N GLY A 264 22.05 8.48 8.18
CA GLY A 264 21.86 9.68 7.37
C GLY A 264 21.55 9.42 5.90
N ASN A 265 22.38 8.61 5.22
CA ASN A 265 22.16 8.32 3.81
C ASN A 265 20.81 7.65 3.54
N ALA A 266 20.45 6.62 4.32
CA ALA A 266 19.19 5.91 4.14
C ALA A 266 17.98 6.80 4.48
N ALA A 267 18.07 7.58 5.57
CA ALA A 267 17.03 8.52 5.97
C ALA A 267 16.77 9.59 4.90
N ASP A 268 17.83 10.16 4.32
CA ASP A 268 17.72 11.23 3.32
C ASP A 268 17.17 10.72 1.98
N ILE A 269 17.55 9.50 1.58
CA ILE A 269 16.95 8.84 0.40
C ILE A 269 15.44 8.62 0.63
N LEU A 270 15.02 8.11 1.79
CA LEU A 270 13.60 7.89 2.07
C LEU A 270 12.80 9.20 2.13
N LYS A 271 13.37 10.28 2.68
CA LYS A 271 12.75 11.62 2.65
C LYS A 271 12.56 12.10 1.21
N ASN A 272 13.56 11.96 0.36
CA ASN A 272 13.47 12.34 -1.05
C ASN A 272 12.40 11.51 -1.79
N ILE A 273 12.30 10.21 -1.50
CA ILE A 273 11.22 9.36 -2.03
C ILE A 273 9.86 9.89 -1.56
N LYS A 274 9.71 10.21 -0.27
CA LYS A 274 8.47 10.78 0.27
C LYS A 274 8.11 12.10 -0.42
N ASP A 275 9.05 13.02 -0.56
CA ASP A 275 8.82 14.31 -1.22
C ASP A 275 8.37 14.14 -2.67
N LYS A 276 8.91 13.14 -3.38
CA LYS A 276 8.48 12.80 -4.75
C LYS A 276 7.09 12.16 -4.81
N LEU A 277 6.72 11.35 -3.83
CA LEU A 277 5.35 10.83 -3.70
C LEU A 277 4.36 11.96 -3.43
N ASP A 278 4.69 12.86 -2.51
CA ASP A 278 3.87 14.05 -2.21
C ASP A 278 3.71 14.93 -3.47
N GLN A 279 4.75 15.05 -4.31
CA GLN A 279 4.68 15.77 -5.60
C GLN A 279 3.77 15.07 -6.62
N LEU A 280 3.78 13.74 -6.70
CA LEU A 280 2.87 12.98 -7.56
C LEU A 280 1.41 13.26 -7.19
N ASP A 281 1.12 13.40 -5.89
CA ASP A 281 -0.24 13.60 -5.40
C ASP A 281 -0.81 15.01 -5.62
N LEU A 282 0.02 15.95 -6.07
CA LEU A 282 -0.42 17.28 -6.49
C LEU A 282 -1.12 17.28 -7.86
N HIS A 283 -0.90 16.27 -8.69
CA HIS A 283 -1.35 16.26 -10.08
C HIS A 283 -1.89 14.89 -10.54
N PHE A 284 -2.70 14.91 -11.60
CA PHE A 284 -3.15 13.72 -12.31
C PHE A 284 -2.57 13.72 -13.72
N GLY A 285 -2.29 12.53 -14.25
CA GLY A 285 -1.62 12.37 -15.53
C GLY A 285 -0.13 12.67 -15.43
N ASN A 286 0.50 12.30 -14.32
CA ASN A 286 1.93 12.51 -14.16
C ASN A 286 2.71 11.68 -15.20
N PRO A 287 3.82 12.23 -15.72
CA PRO A 287 4.74 11.49 -16.56
C PRO A 287 5.34 10.28 -15.82
N VAL A 288 5.56 9.18 -16.54
CA VAL A 288 6.11 7.92 -15.98
C VAL A 288 7.55 8.09 -15.48
N GLU A 289 8.24 9.11 -15.98
CA GLU A 289 9.58 9.53 -15.58
C GLU A 289 9.62 9.85 -14.07
N MET A 290 8.59 10.49 -13.51
CA MET A 290 8.54 10.81 -12.07
C MET A 290 8.55 9.55 -11.20
N TYR A 291 7.83 8.50 -11.61
CA TYR A 291 7.85 7.20 -10.94
C TYR A 291 9.20 6.49 -11.11
N SER A 292 9.80 6.64 -12.29
CA SER A 292 11.11 6.06 -12.59
C SER A 292 12.20 6.69 -11.73
N GLU A 293 12.16 8.00 -11.46
CA GLU A 293 13.06 8.67 -10.52
C GLU A 293 12.97 8.09 -9.10
N ILE A 294 11.76 7.80 -8.61
CA ILE A 294 11.56 7.14 -7.32
C ILE A 294 12.16 5.72 -7.36
N ALA A 295 11.91 4.96 -8.43
CA ALA A 295 12.45 3.62 -8.61
C ALA A 295 13.99 3.60 -8.64
N GLU A 296 14.64 4.61 -9.23
CA GLU A 296 16.09 4.76 -9.20
C GLU A 296 16.63 5.04 -7.79
N LEU A 297 15.95 5.90 -7.01
CA LEU A 297 16.30 6.10 -5.59
C LEU A 297 16.22 4.79 -4.81
N ILE A 298 15.19 3.98 -5.05
CA ILE A 298 15.01 2.68 -4.39
C ILE A 298 16.13 1.69 -4.73
N LYS A 299 16.65 1.70 -5.96
CA LYS A 299 17.76 0.82 -6.36
C LYS A 299 19.01 1.01 -5.51
N SER A 300 19.22 2.18 -4.93
CA SER A 300 20.37 2.45 -4.05
C SER A 300 20.39 1.56 -2.79
N PHE A 301 19.24 1.02 -2.38
CA PHE A 301 19.15 0.08 -1.25
C PHE A 301 19.47 -1.38 -1.63
N ASN A 302 19.72 -1.69 -2.90
CA ASN A 302 19.96 -3.06 -3.38
C ASN A 302 18.89 -4.06 -2.92
N THR A 303 17.63 -3.64 -2.87
CA THR A 303 16.48 -4.48 -2.52
C THR A 303 15.77 -4.97 -3.78
N GLU A 304 15.41 -6.26 -3.80
CA GLU A 304 14.60 -6.83 -4.87
C GLU A 304 13.13 -6.41 -4.70
N TYR A 305 12.49 -6.01 -5.80
CA TYR A 305 11.06 -5.72 -5.82
C TYR A 305 10.48 -6.03 -7.21
N ASP A 306 9.19 -6.39 -7.22
CA ASP A 306 8.43 -6.45 -8.47
C ASP A 306 7.90 -5.05 -8.78
N GLN A 307 8.32 -4.48 -9.92
CA GLN A 307 7.90 -3.15 -10.36
C GLN A 307 6.37 -2.99 -10.40
N LYS A 308 5.63 -4.08 -10.63
CA LYS A 308 4.17 -4.10 -10.61
C LYS A 308 3.59 -3.77 -9.23
N TYR A 309 4.30 -4.12 -8.16
CA TYR A 309 3.88 -3.92 -6.78
C TYR A 309 4.85 -2.97 -6.08
N LEU A 310 5.23 -1.87 -6.76
CA LEU A 310 6.06 -0.83 -6.14
C LEU A 310 5.21 0.32 -5.59
N PHE A 311 4.16 0.69 -6.31
CA PHE A 311 3.28 1.81 -5.94
C PHE A 311 1.85 1.31 -5.74
N GLN A 312 1.22 1.80 -4.68
CA GLN A 312 -0.22 1.72 -4.48
C GLN A 312 -0.78 3.15 -4.57
N THR A 313 -1.78 3.36 -5.41
CA THR A 313 -2.47 4.64 -5.51
C THR A 313 -3.95 4.45 -5.26
N ASP A 314 -4.52 5.26 -4.38
CA ASP A 314 -5.94 5.31 -4.09
C ASP A 314 -6.53 6.65 -4.53
N LEU A 315 -7.68 6.60 -5.21
CA LEU A 315 -8.41 7.78 -5.72
C LEU A 315 -9.60 8.10 -4.80
N TYR A 316 -9.74 9.37 -4.44
CA TYR A 316 -10.83 9.88 -3.62
C TYR A 316 -11.54 11.05 -4.30
N PHE A 317 -12.82 11.24 -3.96
CA PHE A 317 -13.62 12.38 -4.37
C PHE A 317 -14.03 13.17 -3.13
N LYS A 318 -13.69 14.46 -3.07
CA LYS A 318 -14.05 15.37 -1.97
C LYS A 318 -15.54 15.68 -1.92
N ASN A 319 -16.18 15.71 -3.09
CA ASN A 319 -17.58 16.08 -3.19
C ASN A 319 -18.49 15.04 -2.54
N GLU A 320 -19.55 15.55 -1.91
CA GLU A 320 -20.65 14.73 -1.44
C GLU A 320 -21.56 14.33 -2.60
N PHE A 321 -21.83 13.04 -2.72
CA PHE A 321 -22.84 12.50 -3.63
C PHE A 321 -24.21 12.48 -2.95
N TYR A 322 -25.27 12.84 -3.68
CA TYR A 322 -26.60 12.91 -3.09
C TYR A 322 -27.54 11.86 -3.67
N LEU A 323 -28.27 11.18 -2.79
CA LEU A 323 -29.41 10.34 -3.15
C LEU A 323 -30.67 10.86 -2.48
N SER A 324 -31.81 10.75 -3.16
CA SER A 324 -33.10 11.08 -2.56
C SER A 324 -33.36 10.21 -1.33
N SER A 325 -33.96 10.80 -0.29
CA SER A 325 -34.48 10.10 0.89
C SER A 325 -35.46 8.96 0.54
N HIS A 326 -36.04 8.96 -0.66
CA HIS A 326 -36.78 7.82 -1.21
C HIS A 326 -35.94 6.54 -1.20
N TRP A 327 -34.69 6.59 -1.70
CA TRP A 327 -33.79 5.42 -1.73
C TRP A 327 -33.42 4.93 -0.34
N LYS A 328 -33.29 5.83 0.64
CA LYS A 328 -33.10 5.46 2.06
C LYS A 328 -34.26 4.59 2.55
N LYS A 329 -35.50 4.94 2.20
CA LYS A 329 -36.71 4.19 2.59
C LYS A 329 -36.77 2.83 1.90
N GLU A 330 -36.47 2.77 0.61
CA GLU A 330 -36.46 1.50 -0.13
C GLU A 330 -35.37 0.54 0.38
N LEU A 331 -34.14 1.03 0.60
CA LEU A 331 -33.07 0.21 1.17
C LEU A 331 -33.43 -0.32 2.56
N LYS A 332 -34.02 0.51 3.42
CA LYS A 332 -34.52 0.06 4.74
C LYS A 332 -35.52 -1.08 4.62
N ARG A 333 -36.44 -1.05 3.64
CA ARG A 333 -37.42 -2.12 3.46
C ARG A 333 -36.76 -3.46 3.15
N VAL A 334 -35.68 -3.47 2.37
CA VAL A 334 -34.96 -4.71 2.03
C VAL A 334 -34.38 -5.40 3.27
N PHE A 335 -33.92 -4.64 4.27
CA PHE A 335 -33.30 -5.19 5.46
C PHE A 335 -34.29 -5.50 6.61
N VAL A 336 -35.51 -4.96 6.58
CA VAL A 336 -36.49 -5.07 7.68
C VAL A 336 -37.37 -6.34 7.59
N TYR A 337 -37.16 -7.20 6.57
CA TYR A 337 -37.85 -8.49 6.45
C TYR A 337 -37.22 -9.61 7.28
#